data_AF-A0A5M5BVC2-F1
#
_entry.id   AF-A0A5M5BVC2-F1
#
_cell.length_a   1.000
_cell.length_b   1.000
_cell.length_c   1.000
_cell.angle_alpha   90.00
_cell.angle_beta   90.00
_cell.angle_gamma   90.00
#
_symmetry.space_group_name_H-M   'P 1'
#
loop_
_entity.id
_entity.type
_entity.pdbx_description
1 polymer ?
#
loop_
_entity_poly.entity_id
_entity_poly.type
_entity_poly.pdbx_seq_one_letter_code
_entity_poly.pdbx_strand_id
1 'polypeptide(L)'
;PWEDRKYYTFEELVADDRRDCEEWNNTLHPNQKKYPGMTRWDVLVAKINPTLRPLDKLTLSRYIGEKVDTSIRRNSTVRVANADWWLSGPEVLEQLEPNNRKVTAYYLPDEEGKPTDVFLYQNDRYLDKVRPVVTYNRVMAVQTEEDRVAYTEQNKVLSHFSKYLNDHAIGKVGTGTPDQPTDDPEEELELPPVELSDDLPAELSADPESDYEWHSGISEAMRAISDM
;
A
#
# COMPACT_ATOMS: atom_id res chain seq x y z
N PRO A 1 57.61 25.76 5.33
CA PRO A 1 57.35 24.47 6.00
C PRO A 1 55.88 24.09 5.80
N TRP A 2 55.62 23.10 4.96
CA TRP A 2 54.27 22.58 4.79
C TRP A 2 54.04 21.61 5.95
N GLU A 3 53.10 21.94 6.84
CA GLU A 3 52.69 21.02 7.90
C GLU A 3 51.90 19.88 7.28
N ASP A 4 52.36 18.65 7.48
CA ASP A 4 51.60 17.45 7.16
C ASP A 4 50.32 17.46 8.01
N ARG A 5 49.18 17.68 7.35
CA ARG A 5 47.87 17.56 7.98
C ARG A 5 47.60 16.08 8.21
N LYS A 6 47.45 15.68 9.48
CA LYS A 6 46.90 14.36 9.81
C LYS A 6 45.44 14.31 9.40
N TYR A 7 45.11 13.36 8.52
CA TYR A 7 43.75 13.02 8.18
C TYR A 7 43.38 11.77 8.98
N TYR A 8 42.36 11.90 9.82
CA TYR A 8 41.78 10.76 10.52
C TYR A 8 40.73 10.11 9.63
N THR A 9 40.60 8.79 9.74
CA THR A 9 39.49 8.08 9.09
C THR A 9 38.19 8.31 9.87
N PHE A 10 37.05 8.13 9.20
CA PHE A 10 35.74 8.21 9.85
C PHE A 10 35.64 7.21 11.01
N GLU A 11 36.12 5.98 10.80
CA GLU A 11 36.10 4.92 11.81
C GLU A 11 36.95 5.27 13.04
N GLU A 12 38.13 5.87 12.85
CA GLU A 12 38.97 6.32 13.96
C GLU A 12 38.30 7.39 14.80
N LEU A 13 37.65 8.39 14.19
CA LEU A 13 36.93 9.44 14.92
C LEU A 13 35.75 8.87 15.70
N VAL A 14 34.96 7.99 15.07
CA VAL A 14 33.83 7.33 15.74
C VAL A 14 34.31 6.45 16.90
N ALA A 15 35.43 5.75 16.74
CA ALA A 15 35.99 4.93 17.81
C ALA A 15 36.48 5.77 19.00
N ASP A 16 37.10 6.92 18.74
CA ASP A 16 37.56 7.85 19.77
C ASP A 16 36.38 8.41 20.56
N ASP A 17 35.35 8.91 19.88
CA ASP A 17 34.12 9.43 20.51
C ASP A 17 33.39 8.35 21.33
N ARG A 18 33.33 7.11 20.83
CA ARG A 18 32.72 5.99 21.56
C ARG A 18 33.50 5.67 22.84
N ARG A 19 34.83 5.70 22.78
CA ARG A 19 35.69 5.49 23.93
C ARG A 19 35.52 6.60 24.95
N ASP A 20 35.51 7.85 24.53
CA ASP A 20 35.30 9.00 25.42
C ASP A 20 33.95 8.90 26.16
N CYS A 21 32.89 8.52 25.44
CA CYS A 21 31.58 8.27 26.05
C CYS A 21 31.61 7.12 27.05
N GLU A 22 32.31 6.03 26.72
CA GLU A 22 32.44 4.86 27.59
C GLU A 22 33.23 5.19 28.86
N GLU A 23 34.37 5.88 28.75
CA GLU A 23 35.17 6.34 29.88
C GLU A 23 34.35 7.30 30.76
N TRP A 24 33.65 8.26 30.16
CA TRP A 24 32.78 9.17 30.90
C TRP A 24 31.69 8.43 31.68
N ASN A 25 31.01 7.47 31.04
CA ASN A 25 29.94 6.70 31.66
C ASN A 25 30.43 5.78 32.79
N ASN A 26 31.66 5.27 32.68
CA ASN A 26 32.29 4.41 33.68
C ASN A 26 33.02 5.18 34.79
N THR A 27 33.17 6.50 34.69
CA THR A 27 33.72 7.31 35.79
C THR A 27 32.69 7.49 36.93
N LEU A 28 33.19 7.71 38.15
CA LEU A 28 32.37 7.86 39.36
C LEU A 28 31.29 8.93 39.21
N HIS A 29 30.07 8.62 39.64
CA HIS A 29 28.95 9.55 39.57
C HIS A 29 29.26 10.85 40.34
N PRO A 30 28.94 12.05 39.84
CA PRO A 30 29.28 13.32 40.51
C PRO A 30 28.75 13.42 41.95
N ASN A 31 27.59 12.82 42.22
CA ASN A 31 26.95 12.85 43.53
C ASN A 31 27.26 11.59 44.36
N GLN A 32 28.52 11.45 44.78
CA GLN A 32 29.00 10.32 45.58
C GLN A 32 28.36 10.24 46.98
N LYS A 33 27.79 11.34 47.49
CA LYS A 33 27.07 11.33 48.78
C LYS A 33 25.80 10.47 48.73
N LYS A 34 25.10 10.47 47.60
CA LYS A 34 23.86 9.70 47.41
C LYS A 34 24.11 8.32 46.80
N TYR A 35 25.13 8.20 45.96
CA TYR A 35 25.51 6.98 45.25
C TYR A 35 27.00 6.67 45.46
N PRO A 36 27.39 6.23 46.66
CA PRO A 36 28.79 5.98 46.99
C PRO A 36 29.35 4.80 46.20
N GLY A 37 30.48 4.99 45.53
CA GLY A 37 31.20 3.94 44.80
C GLY A 37 30.56 3.50 43.49
N MET A 38 29.46 4.12 43.06
CA MET A 38 28.77 3.80 41.81
C MET A 38 29.25 4.68 40.65
N THR A 39 29.40 4.08 39.47
CA THR A 39 29.66 4.83 38.23
C THR A 39 28.39 5.54 37.74
N ARG A 40 28.52 6.47 36.79
CA ARG A 40 27.33 7.11 36.18
C ARG A 40 26.42 6.07 35.54
N TRP A 41 27.01 5.08 34.87
CA TRP A 41 26.28 3.98 34.24
C TRP A 41 25.54 3.09 35.25
N ASP A 42 26.18 2.71 36.35
CA ASP A 42 25.55 1.88 37.39
C ASP A 42 24.31 2.57 37.99
N VAL A 43 24.41 3.87 38.24
CA VAL A 43 23.28 4.66 38.75
C VAL A 43 22.15 4.70 37.73
N LEU A 44 22.45 4.86 36.44
CA LEU A 44 21.44 4.85 35.37
C LEU A 44 20.71 3.51 35.35
N VAL A 45 21.44 2.40 35.25
CA VAL A 45 20.87 1.04 35.16
C VAL A 45 20.05 0.69 36.41
N ALA A 46 20.55 1.03 37.60
CA ALA A 46 19.86 0.75 38.86
C ALA A 46 18.63 1.64 39.12
N LYS A 47 18.50 2.77 38.41
CA LYS A 47 17.43 3.77 38.62
C LYS A 47 16.58 4.04 37.38
N ILE A 48 16.61 3.14 36.39
CA ILE A 48 15.66 3.17 35.29
C ILE A 48 14.23 3.18 35.86
N ASN A 49 13.38 4.05 35.33
CA ASN A 49 11.99 4.12 35.74
C ASN A 49 11.30 2.77 35.46
N PRO A 50 10.74 2.07 36.47
CA PRO A 50 10.08 0.79 36.27
C PRO A 50 8.80 0.90 35.42
N THR A 51 8.25 2.11 35.26
CA THR A 51 7.04 2.38 34.46
C THR A 51 7.38 2.83 33.03
N LEU A 52 8.62 2.69 32.60
CA LEU A 52 9.05 3.07 31.25
C LEU A 52 8.26 2.28 30.20
N ARG A 53 7.71 3.00 29.22
CA ARG A 53 6.92 2.38 28.14
C ARG A 53 7.83 1.61 27.19
N PRO A 54 7.38 0.46 26.66
CA PRO A 54 8.15 -0.27 25.67
C PRO A 54 8.38 0.59 24.42
N LEU A 55 9.47 0.28 23.71
CA LEU A 55 9.86 0.99 22.50
C LEU A 55 8.76 0.87 21.42
N ASP A 56 8.17 2.00 21.05
CA ASP A 56 7.20 2.06 19.95
C ASP A 56 7.90 2.21 18.60
N LYS A 57 8.33 1.08 18.04
CA LYS A 57 9.02 1.02 16.75
C LYS A 57 8.18 1.60 15.60
N LEU A 58 6.86 1.50 15.67
CA LEU A 58 5.97 1.99 14.61
C LEU A 58 6.09 3.50 14.46
N THR A 59 5.85 4.21 15.56
CA THR A 59 5.90 5.69 15.59
C THR A 59 7.32 6.19 15.33
N LEU A 60 8.33 5.52 15.90
CA LEU A 60 9.73 5.93 15.72
C LEU A 60 10.19 5.76 14.27
N SER A 61 9.84 4.65 13.62
CA SER A 61 10.19 4.44 12.21
C SER A 61 9.60 5.52 11.31
N ARG A 62 8.40 6.02 11.63
CA ARG A 62 7.76 7.09 10.87
C ARG A 62 8.52 8.43 10.94
N TYR A 63 9.05 8.80 12.11
CA TYR A 63 9.65 10.13 12.32
C TYR A 63 11.17 10.18 12.14
N ILE A 64 11.87 9.09 12.48
CA ILE A 64 13.34 9.03 12.52
C ILE A 64 13.88 8.00 11.53
N GLY A 65 13.04 7.04 11.11
CA GLY A 65 13.44 6.00 10.18
C GLY A 65 13.63 6.48 8.75
N GLU A 66 14.14 5.58 7.91
CA GLU A 66 14.30 5.82 6.49
C GLU A 66 12.94 5.71 5.78
N LYS A 67 12.67 6.67 4.89
CA LYS A 67 11.47 6.68 4.06
C LYS A 67 11.81 6.14 2.67
N VAL A 68 11.07 5.12 2.23
CA VAL A 68 11.21 4.56 0.88
C VAL A 68 9.84 4.52 0.21
N ASP A 69 9.69 5.24 -0.89
CA ASP A 69 8.47 5.19 -1.70
C ASP A 69 8.47 3.93 -2.57
N THR A 70 7.45 3.08 -2.39
CA THR A 70 7.36 1.76 -3.02
C THR A 70 5.94 1.49 -3.53
N SER A 71 5.73 0.30 -4.09
CA SER A 71 4.42 -0.11 -4.60
C SER A 71 4.19 -1.59 -4.31
N ILE A 72 2.94 -1.95 -4.04
CA ILE A 72 2.55 -3.34 -3.85
C ILE A 72 2.60 -4.08 -5.19
N ARG A 73 3.33 -5.20 -5.20
CA ARG A 73 3.52 -6.09 -6.35
C ARG A 73 2.73 -7.37 -6.15
N ARG A 74 2.12 -7.86 -7.25
CA ARG A 74 1.38 -9.15 -7.30
C ARG A 74 0.39 -9.30 -6.13
N ASN A 75 -0.16 -8.18 -5.67
CA ASN A 75 -1.12 -8.08 -4.56
C ASN A 75 -0.67 -8.74 -3.24
N SER A 76 0.64 -8.93 -3.03
CA SER A 76 1.13 -9.72 -1.90
C SER A 76 2.51 -9.34 -1.39
N THR A 77 3.37 -8.74 -2.23
CA THR A 77 4.74 -8.38 -1.84
C THR A 77 5.06 -6.90 -2.04
N VAL A 78 6.01 -6.40 -1.26
CA VAL A 78 6.59 -5.05 -1.38
C VAL A 78 8.12 -5.19 -1.39
N ARG A 79 8.80 -4.37 -2.19
CA ARG A 79 10.27 -4.37 -2.25
C ARG A 79 10.82 -3.14 -1.54
N VAL A 80 11.60 -3.36 -0.48
CA VAL A 80 12.21 -2.31 0.37
C VAL A 80 13.67 -2.66 0.59
N ALA A 81 14.57 -1.69 0.40
CA ALA A 81 16.03 -1.86 0.52
C ALA A 81 16.58 -3.12 -0.19
N ASN A 82 16.18 -3.35 -1.44
CA ASN A 82 16.54 -4.53 -2.25
C ASN A 82 16.09 -5.90 -1.73
N ALA A 83 15.30 -5.97 -0.67
CA ALA A 83 14.66 -7.19 -0.20
C ALA A 83 13.15 -7.19 -0.51
N ASP A 84 12.59 -8.37 -0.71
CA ASP A 84 11.15 -8.56 -0.85
C ASP A 84 10.52 -8.87 0.51
N TRP A 85 9.34 -8.30 0.75
CA TRP A 85 8.59 -8.38 2.00
C TRP A 85 7.15 -8.79 1.71
N TRP A 86 6.61 -9.72 2.48
CA TRP A 86 5.21 -10.15 2.43
C TRP A 86 4.32 -9.19 3.22
N LEU A 87 3.17 -8.86 2.63
CA LEU A 87 2.04 -8.31 3.38
C LEU A 87 1.56 -9.33 4.42
N SER A 88 1.03 -8.85 5.54
CA SER A 88 0.48 -9.71 6.59
C SER A 88 -0.73 -10.51 6.12
N GLY A 89 -1.55 -9.91 5.25
CA GLY A 89 -2.70 -10.54 4.64
C GLY A 89 -3.30 -9.75 3.48
N PRO A 90 -4.32 -10.33 2.81
CA PRO A 90 -5.03 -9.71 1.70
C PRO A 90 -5.95 -8.55 2.13
N GLU A 91 -6.40 -8.54 3.38
CA GLU A 91 -7.25 -7.48 3.97
C GLU A 91 -6.61 -6.09 3.85
N VAL A 92 -5.28 -6.04 3.84
CA VAL A 92 -4.50 -4.82 3.62
C VAL A 92 -4.86 -4.14 2.29
N LEU A 93 -5.25 -4.91 1.27
CA LEU A 93 -5.60 -4.38 -0.04
C LEU A 93 -6.93 -3.61 -0.03
N GLU A 94 -7.85 -3.93 0.88
CA GLU A 94 -9.13 -3.23 1.02
C GLU A 94 -8.97 -1.85 1.67
N GLN A 95 -7.91 -1.68 2.47
CA GLN A 95 -7.63 -0.43 3.16
C GLN A 95 -6.94 0.60 2.26
N LEU A 96 -6.46 0.17 1.09
CA LEU A 96 -5.84 1.04 0.10
C LEU A 96 -6.87 1.94 -0.55
N GLU A 97 -6.40 3.10 -0.99
CA GLU A 97 -7.19 3.96 -1.87
C GLU A 97 -7.55 3.25 -3.18
N PRO A 98 -8.76 3.50 -3.71
CA PRO A 98 -9.21 2.88 -4.93
C PRO A 98 -8.24 3.20 -6.07
N ASN A 99 -7.83 2.16 -6.79
CA ASN A 99 -6.87 2.23 -7.90
C ASN A 99 -5.46 2.75 -7.53
N ASN A 100 -5.09 2.80 -6.25
CA ASN A 100 -3.77 3.25 -5.81
C ASN A 100 -2.99 2.16 -5.06
N ARG A 101 -1.95 1.63 -5.71
CA ARG A 101 -1.03 0.62 -5.16
C ARG A 101 0.29 1.20 -4.62
N LYS A 102 0.45 2.53 -4.65
CA LYS A 102 1.65 3.21 -4.15
C LYS A 102 1.56 3.31 -2.64
N VAL A 103 2.64 2.91 -1.96
CA VAL A 103 2.76 2.91 -0.51
C VAL A 103 4.13 3.45 -0.12
N THR A 104 4.21 4.10 1.02
CA THR A 104 5.47 4.56 1.59
C THR A 104 5.86 3.60 2.71
N ALA A 105 7.06 3.04 2.61
CA ALA A 105 7.64 2.18 3.62
C ALA A 105 8.54 3.00 4.55
N TYR A 106 8.43 2.75 5.85
CA TYR A 106 9.30 3.30 6.89
C TYR A 106 9.96 2.16 7.66
N TYR A 107 11.25 2.28 7.93
CA TYR A 107 11.98 1.33 8.77
C TYR A 107 13.13 1.99 9.52
N LEU A 108 13.53 1.36 10.63
CA LEU A 108 14.78 1.70 11.32
C LEU A 108 15.89 0.79 10.79
N PRO A 109 16.99 1.35 10.25
CA PRO A 109 18.13 0.56 9.80
C PRO A 109 18.87 -0.04 10.99
N ASP A 110 19.35 -1.27 10.82
CA ASP A 110 20.24 -1.94 11.78
C ASP A 110 21.70 -1.45 11.63
N GLU A 111 22.62 -1.98 12.44
CA GLU A 111 24.07 -1.65 12.36
C GLU A 111 24.68 -1.86 10.96
N GLU A 112 24.14 -2.82 10.20
CA GLU A 112 24.54 -3.10 8.81
C GLU A 112 23.74 -2.29 7.76
N GLY A 113 22.88 -1.36 8.19
CA GLY A 113 22.00 -0.59 7.32
C GLY A 113 20.81 -1.38 6.76
N LYS A 114 20.57 -2.60 7.27
CA LYS A 114 19.47 -3.46 6.80
C LYS A 114 18.15 -3.11 7.50
N PRO A 115 17.01 -3.17 6.79
CA PRO A 115 15.70 -3.04 7.42
C PRO A 115 15.35 -4.24 8.30
N THR A 116 15.07 -4.02 9.58
CA THR A 116 14.63 -5.07 10.52
C THR A 116 13.10 -5.18 10.56
N ASP A 117 12.42 -4.07 10.86
CA ASP A 117 10.97 -3.98 10.91
C ASP A 117 10.51 -2.90 9.93
N VAL A 118 9.71 -3.30 8.93
CA VAL A 118 9.21 -2.39 7.90
C VAL A 118 7.71 -2.16 8.10
N PHE A 119 7.32 -0.88 8.11
CA PHE A 119 5.94 -0.43 8.29
C PHE A 119 5.47 0.29 7.03
N LEU A 120 4.29 -0.05 6.54
CA LEU A 120 3.69 0.55 5.36
C LEU A 120 2.68 1.61 5.74
N TYR A 121 2.69 2.70 4.97
CA TYR A 121 1.78 3.82 5.09
C TYR A 121 1.26 4.25 3.72
N GLN A 122 0.05 4.78 3.70
CA GLN A 122 -0.50 5.47 2.54
C GLN A 122 -1.16 6.76 3.03
N ASN A 123 -0.77 7.91 2.46
CA ASN A 123 -1.31 9.23 2.83
C ASN A 123 -1.41 9.44 4.36
N ASP A 124 -0.31 9.17 5.06
CA ASP A 124 -0.18 9.27 6.53
C ASP A 124 -1.00 8.27 7.36
N ARG A 125 -1.79 7.40 6.74
CA ARG A 125 -2.47 6.29 7.39
C ARG A 125 -1.57 5.06 7.46
N TYR A 126 -1.45 4.49 8.66
CA TYR A 126 -0.79 3.20 8.85
C TYR A 126 -1.59 2.09 8.18
N LEU A 127 -0.89 1.24 7.45
CA LEU A 127 -1.47 0.17 6.67
C LEU A 127 -1.14 -1.20 7.28
N ASP A 128 0.15 -1.55 7.32
CA ASP A 128 0.56 -2.89 7.74
C ASP A 128 2.03 -2.98 8.19
N LYS A 129 2.33 -4.03 8.96
CA LYS A 129 3.70 -4.44 9.28
C LYS A 129 4.05 -5.66 8.43
N VAL A 130 5.02 -5.50 7.55
CA VAL A 130 5.41 -6.56 6.61
C VAL A 130 6.44 -7.52 7.20
N ARG A 131 6.45 -8.75 6.69
CA ARG A 131 7.41 -9.80 7.07
C ARG A 131 8.43 -10.05 5.96
N PRO A 132 9.70 -10.35 6.26
CA PRO A 132 10.69 -10.59 5.22
C PRO A 132 10.38 -11.88 4.46
N VAL A 133 10.63 -11.89 3.15
CA VAL A 133 10.51 -13.10 2.34
C VAL A 133 11.79 -13.93 2.54
N VAL A 134 11.69 -15.03 3.27
CA VAL A 134 12.81 -15.96 3.48
C VAL A 134 13.00 -16.82 2.24
N THR A 135 14.17 -16.79 1.60
CA THR A 135 14.48 -17.70 0.49
C THR A 135 14.89 -19.08 1.01
N TYR A 136 14.43 -20.14 0.36
CA TYR A 136 14.79 -21.53 0.71
C TYR A 136 15.27 -22.29 -0.53
N ASN A 137 16.07 -23.34 -0.30
CA ASN A 137 16.51 -24.21 -1.39
C ASN A 137 15.37 -25.14 -1.84
N ARG A 138 15.08 -25.14 -3.14
CA ARG A 138 14.06 -26.00 -3.76
C ARG A 138 14.57 -27.41 -4.07
N VAL A 139 15.88 -27.62 -4.05
CA VAL A 139 16.49 -28.93 -4.36
C VAL A 139 16.38 -29.82 -3.12
N MET A 140 15.50 -30.82 -3.20
CA MET A 140 15.20 -31.74 -2.09
C MET A 140 16.44 -32.43 -1.50
N ALA A 141 17.47 -32.70 -2.32
CA ALA A 141 18.68 -33.40 -1.88
C ALA A 141 19.60 -32.56 -0.98
N VAL A 142 19.48 -31.23 -1.02
CA VAL A 142 20.31 -30.28 -0.25
C VAL A 142 19.43 -29.50 0.74
N GLN A 143 18.17 -29.88 0.87
CA GLN A 143 17.21 -29.19 1.73
C GLN A 143 17.54 -29.45 3.20
N THR A 144 17.77 -28.36 3.93
CA THR A 144 17.93 -28.41 5.39
C THR A 144 16.58 -28.40 6.10
N GLU A 145 16.56 -28.63 7.41
CA GLU A 145 15.31 -28.54 8.18
C GLU A 145 14.78 -27.09 8.21
N GLU A 146 15.66 -26.09 8.22
CA GLU A 146 15.31 -24.67 8.14
C GLU A 146 14.57 -24.35 6.83
N ASP A 147 15.03 -24.90 5.71
CA ASP A 147 14.38 -24.74 4.40
C ASP A 147 12.96 -25.34 4.39
N ARG A 148 12.74 -26.45 5.12
CA ARG A 148 11.42 -27.09 5.23
C ARG A 148 10.44 -26.26 6.05
N VAL A 149 10.92 -25.67 7.14
CA VAL A 149 10.12 -24.74 7.96
C VAL A 149 9.77 -23.50 7.15
N ALA A 150 10.74 -22.88 6.48
CA ALA A 150 10.51 -21.72 5.62
C ALA A 150 9.49 -22.02 4.51
N TYR A 151 9.60 -23.18 3.85
CA TYR A 151 8.62 -23.61 2.85
C TYR A 151 7.22 -23.74 3.43
N THR A 152 7.10 -24.36 4.60
CA THR A 152 5.81 -24.55 5.28
C THR A 152 5.17 -23.22 5.66
N GLU A 153 5.96 -22.27 6.17
CA GLU A 153 5.50 -20.93 6.51
C GLU A 153 5.07 -20.14 5.28
N GLN A 154 5.83 -20.19 4.18
CA GLN A 154 5.41 -19.58 2.92
C GLN A 154 4.10 -20.16 2.41
N ASN A 155 3.91 -21.47 2.49
CA ASN A 155 2.66 -22.10 2.09
C ASN A 155 1.46 -21.68 2.95
N LYS A 156 1.66 -21.41 4.25
CA LYS A 156 0.61 -20.85 5.12
C LYS A 156 0.20 -19.46 4.67
N VAL A 157 1.15 -18.62 4.27
CA VAL A 157 0.87 -17.29 3.73
C VAL A 157 0.10 -17.43 2.41
N LEU A 158 0.61 -18.23 1.47
CA LEU A 158 -0.04 -18.41 0.17
C LEU A 158 -1.45 -19.00 0.27
N SER A 159 -1.69 -19.95 1.17
CA SER A 159 -3.01 -20.53 1.36
C SER A 159 -4.01 -19.51 1.93
N HIS A 160 -3.57 -18.62 2.82
CA HIS A 160 -4.38 -17.52 3.32
C HIS A 160 -4.82 -16.56 2.20
N PHE A 161 -3.87 -16.15 1.34
CA PHE A 161 -4.17 -15.33 0.16
C PHE A 161 -5.10 -16.04 -0.83
N SER A 162 -4.84 -17.32 -1.10
CA SER A 162 -5.64 -18.11 -2.05
C SER A 162 -7.07 -18.30 -1.56
N LYS A 163 -7.25 -18.55 -0.26
CA LYS A 163 -8.56 -18.63 0.37
C LYS A 163 -9.35 -17.34 0.19
N TYR A 164 -8.74 -16.20 0.54
CA TYR A 164 -9.39 -14.91 0.38
C TYR A 164 -9.81 -14.64 -1.07
N LEU A 165 -8.95 -14.95 -2.05
CA LEU A 165 -9.30 -14.79 -3.46
C LEU A 165 -10.46 -15.69 -3.89
N ASN A 166 -10.55 -16.92 -3.38
CA ASN A 166 -11.65 -17.83 -3.67
C ASN A 166 -12.97 -17.36 -3.02
N ASP A 167 -12.90 -16.86 -1.78
CA ASP A 167 -14.06 -16.38 -1.03
C ASP A 167 -14.65 -15.11 -1.68
N HIS A 168 -13.80 -14.27 -2.28
CA HIS A 168 -14.18 -13.05 -3.00
C HIS A 168 -14.24 -13.22 -4.53
N ALA A 169 -14.15 -14.46 -5.02
CA ALA A 169 -14.25 -14.73 -6.45
C ALA A 169 -15.67 -14.43 -6.92
N ILE A 170 -15.77 -13.64 -8.00
CA ILE A 170 -17.06 -13.37 -8.64
C ILE A 170 -17.60 -14.70 -9.19
N GLY A 171 -18.84 -15.04 -8.84
CA GLY A 171 -19.52 -16.21 -9.35
C GLY A 171 -19.54 -16.22 -10.88
N LYS A 172 -19.52 -17.40 -11.49
CA LYS A 172 -19.52 -17.54 -12.96
C LYS A 172 -20.74 -16.81 -13.54
N VAL A 173 -20.50 -15.67 -14.19
CA VAL A 173 -21.55 -14.89 -14.83
C VAL A 173 -21.93 -15.61 -16.12
N GLY A 174 -23.22 -15.98 -16.26
CA GLY A 174 -23.76 -16.48 -17.52
C GLY A 174 -23.98 -15.33 -18.49
N THR A 175 -23.69 -15.54 -19.78
CA THR A 175 -24.16 -14.64 -20.82
C THR A 175 -25.65 -14.88 -21.00
N GLY A 176 -26.50 -13.92 -20.61
CA GLY A 176 -27.90 -13.94 -20.98
C GLY A 176 -28.01 -13.74 -22.49
N THR A 177 -28.64 -14.66 -23.19
CA THR A 177 -29.19 -14.36 -24.52
C THR A 177 -30.17 -13.21 -24.35
N PRO A 178 -30.13 -12.15 -25.18
CA PRO A 178 -31.13 -11.10 -25.12
C PRO A 178 -32.51 -11.73 -25.27
N ASP A 179 -33.44 -11.36 -24.37
CA ASP A 179 -34.83 -11.79 -24.48
C ASP A 179 -35.31 -11.48 -25.90
N GLN A 180 -35.79 -12.49 -26.61
CA GLN A 180 -36.54 -12.24 -27.83
C GLN A 180 -37.74 -11.37 -27.41
N PRO A 181 -38.00 -10.26 -28.09
CA PRO A 181 -39.22 -9.51 -27.83
C PRO A 181 -40.37 -10.49 -27.97
N THR A 182 -41.10 -10.71 -26.88
CA THR A 182 -42.40 -11.35 -26.95
C THR A 182 -43.22 -10.45 -27.86
N ASP A 183 -43.65 -10.98 -29.01
CA ASP A 183 -44.69 -10.38 -29.84
C ASP A 183 -45.98 -10.38 -29.00
N ASP A 184 -46.08 -9.46 -28.05
CA ASP A 184 -47.35 -9.07 -27.48
C ASP A 184 -48.12 -8.41 -28.63
N PRO A 185 -49.27 -8.96 -29.06
CA PRO A 185 -50.03 -8.37 -30.14
C PRO A 185 -50.43 -6.95 -29.71
N GLU A 186 -49.95 -5.96 -30.45
CA GLU A 186 -50.35 -4.57 -30.32
C GLU A 186 -51.89 -4.53 -30.35
N GLU A 187 -52.53 -4.23 -29.22
CA GLU A 187 -53.93 -3.84 -29.21
C GLU A 187 -54.03 -2.56 -30.03
N GLU A 188 -54.46 -2.71 -31.28
CA GLU A 188 -54.78 -1.62 -32.20
C GLU A 188 -55.92 -0.79 -31.58
N LEU A 189 -55.55 0.24 -30.82
CA LEU A 189 -56.48 1.24 -30.32
C LEU A 189 -56.94 2.07 -31.52
N GLU A 190 -58.09 1.71 -32.10
CA GLU A 190 -58.76 2.53 -33.10
C GLU A 190 -59.08 3.91 -32.48
N LEU A 191 -58.30 4.92 -32.87
CA LEU A 191 -58.57 6.30 -32.51
C LEU A 191 -59.84 6.76 -33.26
N PRO A 192 -60.79 7.42 -32.58
CA PRO A 192 -61.97 7.94 -33.25
C PRO A 192 -61.57 8.99 -34.30
N PRO A 193 -62.26 9.05 -35.45
CA PRO A 193 -61.94 10.01 -36.50
C PRO A 193 -62.04 11.43 -35.97
N VAL A 194 -60.97 12.20 -36.16
CA VAL A 194 -60.92 13.63 -35.86
C VAL A 194 -61.78 14.34 -36.90
N GLU A 195 -62.92 14.91 -36.48
CA GLU A 195 -63.68 15.85 -37.31
C GLU A 195 -62.86 17.15 -37.46
N LEU A 196 -62.27 17.34 -38.64
CA LEU A 196 -61.70 18.61 -39.07
C LEU A 196 -62.85 19.61 -39.21
N SER A 197 -62.95 20.54 -38.25
CA SER A 197 -63.80 21.72 -38.38
C SER A 197 -63.03 22.79 -39.17
N ASP A 198 -63.65 23.28 -40.25
CA ASP A 198 -63.11 24.24 -41.22
C ASP A 198 -62.95 25.69 -40.68
N ASP A 199 -62.80 25.89 -39.37
CA ASP A 199 -62.75 27.21 -38.74
C ASP A 199 -61.39 27.48 -38.07
N LEU A 200 -60.29 27.35 -38.82
CA LEU A 200 -58.98 27.87 -38.44
C LEU A 200 -58.60 29.10 -39.28
N PRO A 201 -58.27 30.25 -38.65
CA PRO A 201 -57.88 31.47 -39.35
C PRO A 201 -56.55 31.30 -40.13
N ALA A 202 -56.50 31.91 -41.31
CA ALA A 202 -55.51 31.74 -42.38
C ALA A 202 -54.04 32.17 -42.11
N GLU A 203 -53.58 32.16 -40.86
CA GLU A 203 -52.21 32.57 -40.49
C GLU A 203 -51.30 31.40 -40.08
N LEU A 204 -51.73 30.14 -40.27
CA LEU A 204 -50.93 28.95 -39.95
C LEU A 204 -50.81 27.96 -41.12
N SER A 205 -51.11 28.41 -42.36
CA SER A 205 -50.94 27.63 -43.60
C SER A 205 -49.54 27.77 -44.20
N ALA A 206 -48.50 27.83 -43.36
CA ALA A 206 -47.12 27.71 -43.83
C ALA A 206 -46.64 26.31 -43.47
N ASP A 207 -46.74 25.40 -44.43
CA ASP A 207 -45.97 24.15 -44.44
C ASP A 207 -44.48 24.47 -44.20
N PRO A 208 -43.84 23.90 -43.17
CA PRO A 208 -42.40 23.74 -43.17
C PRO A 208 -42.06 22.28 -43.51
N GLU A 209 -42.64 21.72 -44.58
CA GLU A 209 -41.99 20.61 -45.27
C GLU A 209 -40.93 21.18 -46.22
N SER A 210 -39.78 21.54 -45.65
CA SER A 210 -38.54 21.55 -46.42
C SER A 210 -37.36 21.35 -45.47
N ASP A 211 -36.61 20.28 -45.74
CA ASP A 211 -35.25 20.01 -45.28
C ASP A 211 -35.09 19.06 -44.08
N TYR A 212 -35.82 17.94 -44.08
CA TYR A 212 -35.40 16.76 -43.30
C TYR A 212 -34.86 15.66 -44.23
N GLU A 213 -33.62 15.84 -44.71
CA GLU A 213 -32.86 14.77 -45.35
C GLU A 213 -32.28 13.85 -44.27
N TRP A 214 -32.73 12.60 -44.25
CA TRP A 214 -32.21 11.59 -43.33
C TRP A 214 -30.78 11.18 -43.72
N HIS A 215 -29.81 11.39 -42.83
CA HIS A 215 -28.41 10.97 -43.04
C HIS A 215 -28.05 9.77 -42.15
N SER A 216 -27.92 8.60 -42.76
CA SER A 216 -27.64 7.32 -42.08
C SER A 216 -26.14 7.07 -41.81
N GLY A 217 -25.45 8.02 -41.18
CA GLY A 217 -23.98 8.03 -41.22
C GLY A 217 -23.23 8.40 -39.94
N ILE A 218 -23.85 8.40 -38.76
CA ILE A 218 -23.14 8.76 -37.52
C ILE A 218 -22.76 7.48 -36.78
N SER A 219 -21.49 7.11 -36.90
CA SER A 219 -20.89 6.07 -36.08
C SER A 219 -20.78 6.53 -34.62
N GLU A 220 -21.03 5.60 -33.71
CA GLU A 220 -21.14 5.78 -32.25
C GLU A 220 -19.87 6.31 -31.56
N ALA A 221 -18.76 6.44 -32.31
CA ALA A 221 -17.47 6.91 -31.82
C ALA A 221 -17.36 8.44 -31.68
N MET A 222 -18.24 9.25 -32.27
CA MET A 222 -18.20 10.72 -32.13
C MET A 222 -19.08 11.29 -31.01
N ARG A 223 -19.85 10.47 -30.29
CA ARG A 223 -20.76 10.96 -29.22
C ARG A 223 -20.08 11.18 -27.86
N ALA A 224 -18.78 10.85 -27.72
CA ALA A 224 -18.06 10.87 -26.45
C ALA A 224 -17.09 12.05 -26.25
N ILE A 225 -17.09 13.07 -27.11
CA ILE A 225 -16.22 14.27 -26.96
C ILE A 225 -17.04 15.57 -26.74
N SER A 226 -18.37 15.49 -26.69
CA SER A 226 -19.22 16.67 -26.46
C SER A 226 -19.73 16.82 -25.02
N ASP A 227 -19.03 16.25 -24.04
CA ASP A 227 -19.25 16.55 -22.63
C ASP A 227 -17.90 16.62 -21.88
N MET A 228 -17.21 17.74 -22.10
CA MET A 228 -16.09 18.25 -21.31
C MET A 228 -16.22 19.77 -21.20
#